data_AF-A0A8T5MA65-F1
#
_entry.id   AF-A0A8T5MA65-F1
#
_cell.length_a   1.000
_cell.length_b   1.000
_cell.length_c   1.000
_cell.angle_alpha   90.00
_cell.angle_beta   90.00
_cell.angle_gamma   90.00
#
_symmetry.space_group_name_H-M   'P 1'
#
loop_
_entity.id
_entity.type
_entity.pdbx_description
1 polymer ?
#
loop_
_entity_poly.entity_id
_entity_poly.type
_entity_poly.pdbx_seq_one_letter_code
_entity_poly.pdbx_strand_id
1 'polypeptide(L)'
;MSLKEYQDLCKLTAKNFETREKEILTWGLGIAGEAGDVAGCIKKTFAHDNDQKEGIKENIGDTLWYAAMICNFFDWDMQEILDNNLKKLTARYPQGFTTEDASRENTRVDWNEK
;
A
#
# COMPACT_ATOMS: atom_id res chain seq x y z
N MET A 1 -16.52 -1.13 -11.31
CA MET A 1 -15.11 -0.80 -11.53
C MET A 1 -14.27 -1.99 -11.09
N SER A 2 -13.48 -2.56 -11.99
CA SER A 2 -12.45 -3.56 -11.68
C SER A 2 -11.18 -2.90 -11.15
N LEU A 3 -10.25 -3.67 -10.58
CA LEU A 3 -8.96 -3.15 -10.14
C LEU A 3 -8.12 -2.60 -11.29
N LYS A 4 -8.21 -3.23 -12.47
CA LYS A 4 -7.57 -2.73 -13.69
C LYS A 4 -8.16 -1.39 -14.13
N GLU A 5 -9.49 -1.27 -14.14
CA GLU A 5 -10.16 0.00 -14.44
C GLU A 5 -9.78 1.09 -13.43
N TYR A 6 -9.70 0.77 -12.13
CA TYR A 6 -9.25 1.71 -11.10
C TYR A 6 -7.80 2.18 -11.35
N GLN A 7 -6.87 1.25 -11.54
CA GLN A 7 -5.47 1.54 -11.84
C GLN A 7 -5.35 2.44 -13.09
N ASP A 8 -6.14 2.16 -14.13
CA ASP A 8 -6.15 2.95 -15.36
C ASP A 8 -6.69 4.36 -15.14
N LEU A 9 -7.77 4.50 -14.37
CA LEU A 9 -8.37 5.80 -14.03
C LEU A 9 -7.46 6.67 -13.15
N CYS A 10 -6.61 6.09 -12.29
CA CYS A 10 -5.64 6.84 -11.50
C CYS A 10 -4.69 7.69 -12.37
N LYS A 11 -4.35 7.25 -13.59
CA LYS A 11 -3.51 8.02 -14.52
C LYS A 11 -4.14 9.36 -14.90
N LEU A 12 -5.48 9.44 -14.92
CA LEU A 12 -6.20 10.66 -15.32
C LEU A 12 -6.08 11.78 -14.28
N THR A 13 -5.82 11.43 -13.01
CA THR A 13 -5.69 12.40 -11.91
C THR A 13 -4.24 12.66 -11.54
N ALA A 14 -3.30 11.93 -12.13
CA ALA A 14 -1.87 12.09 -11.88
C ALA A 14 -1.33 13.33 -12.59
N LYS A 15 -0.43 14.05 -11.92
CA LYS A 15 0.34 15.12 -12.56
C LYS A 15 1.39 14.54 -13.50
N ASN A 16 1.78 15.32 -14.50
CA ASN A 16 2.95 14.99 -15.32
C ASN A 16 4.25 15.36 -14.61
N PHE A 17 5.29 14.57 -14.83
CA PHE A 17 6.63 14.80 -14.28
C PHE A 17 7.63 15.09 -15.39
N GLU A 18 8.60 15.94 -15.07
CA GLU A 18 9.71 16.26 -15.98
C GLU A 18 10.65 15.07 -16.18
N THR A 19 10.82 14.24 -15.15
CA THR A 19 11.70 13.06 -15.19
C THR A 19 11.05 11.87 -14.50
N ARG A 20 11.39 10.69 -15.01
CA ARG A 20 10.97 9.40 -14.46
C ARG A 20 11.47 9.20 -13.02
N GLU A 21 12.61 9.77 -12.66
CA GLU A 21 13.13 9.76 -11.28
C GLU A 21 12.25 10.58 -10.34
N LYS A 22 11.90 11.82 -10.70
CA LYS A 22 11.00 12.66 -9.89
C LYS A 22 9.63 12.01 -9.70
N GLU A 23 9.14 11.33 -10.73
CA GLU A 23 7.88 10.60 -10.70
C GLU A 23 7.89 9.50 -9.63
N ILE A 24 8.80 8.53 -9.72
CA ILE A 24 8.82 7.41 -8.75
C ILE A 24 9.16 7.86 -7.33
N LEU A 25 10.03 8.86 -7.17
CA LEU A 25 10.31 9.45 -5.86
C LEU A 25 9.03 10.06 -5.25
N THR A 26 8.22 10.74 -6.08
CA THR A 26 6.96 11.33 -5.61
C THR A 26 5.95 10.27 -5.20
N TRP A 27 5.79 9.21 -6.01
CA TRP A 27 4.85 8.14 -5.68
C TRP A 27 5.27 7.34 -4.45
N GLY A 28 6.55 7.00 -4.34
CA GLY A 28 7.07 6.28 -3.17
C GLY A 28 7.00 7.09 -1.87
N LEU A 29 7.37 8.38 -1.91
CA LEU A 29 7.26 9.26 -0.75
C LEU A 29 5.80 9.56 -0.39
N GLY A 30 4.90 9.60 -1.37
CA GLY A 30 3.46 9.72 -1.14
C GLY A 30 2.93 8.64 -0.21
N ILE A 31 3.27 7.37 -0.46
CA ILE A 31 2.90 6.26 0.43
C ILE A 31 3.35 6.50 1.88
N ALA A 32 4.57 7.01 2.08
CA ALA A 32 5.08 7.29 3.44
C ALA A 32 4.31 8.43 4.12
N GLY A 33 3.90 9.46 3.36
CA GLY A 33 3.03 10.52 3.84
C GLY A 33 1.69 9.97 4.32
N GLU A 34 0.99 9.26 3.46
CA GLU A 34 -0.34 8.70 3.77
C GLU A 34 -0.30 7.69 4.91
N ALA A 35 0.78 6.89 5.02
CA ALA A 35 0.98 6.00 6.15
C ALA A 35 1.09 6.77 7.49
N GLY A 36 1.73 7.94 7.47
CA GLY A 36 1.79 8.86 8.60
C GLY A 36 0.43 9.43 8.98
N ASP A 37 -0.38 9.79 7.99
CA ASP A 37 -1.72 10.34 8.21
C ASP A 37 -2.71 9.26 8.69
N VAL A 38 -2.64 8.05 8.15
CA VAL A 38 -3.36 6.88 8.71
C VAL A 38 -3.01 6.69 10.19
N ALA A 39 -1.71 6.66 10.52
CA ALA A 39 -1.27 6.51 11.90
C ALA A 39 -1.76 7.67 12.79
N GLY A 40 -1.73 8.90 12.27
CA GLY A 40 -2.21 10.10 12.95
C GLY A 40 -3.71 10.04 13.25
N CYS A 41 -4.54 9.66 12.28
CA CYS A 41 -5.99 9.53 12.44
C CYS A 41 -6.36 8.39 13.40
N ILE A 42 -5.67 7.25 13.33
CA ILE A 42 -5.82 6.15 14.31
C ILE A 42 -5.50 6.66 15.72
N LYS A 43 -4.35 7.33 15.91
CA LYS A 43 -3.96 7.87 17.22
C LYS A 43 -5.01 8.83 17.77
N LYS A 44 -5.48 9.78 16.95
CA LYS A 44 -6.54 10.74 17.36
C LYS A 44 -7.83 10.01 17.79
N THR A 45 -8.23 9.00 17.02
CA THR A 45 -9.46 8.22 17.28
C THR A 45 -9.38 7.39 18.55
N PHE A 46 -8.26 6.71 18.79
CA PHE A 46 -8.18 5.69 19.84
C PHE A 46 -7.38 6.10 21.09
N ALA A 47 -6.61 7.19 21.02
CA ALA A 47 -5.85 7.68 22.16
C ALA A 47 -6.34 9.05 22.68
N HIS A 48 -7.05 9.84 21.87
CA HIS A 48 -7.45 11.21 22.22
C HIS A 48 -8.96 11.45 22.12
N ASP A 49 -9.78 10.39 22.02
CA ASP A 49 -11.25 10.46 21.92
C ASP A 49 -11.78 11.41 20.82
N ASN A 50 -11.03 11.57 19.72
CA ASN A 50 -11.40 12.39 18.57
C ASN A 50 -11.65 11.49 17.36
N ASP A 51 -12.92 11.23 17.03
CA ASP A 51 -13.29 10.33 15.93
C ASP A 51 -12.79 10.87 14.58
N GLN A 52 -11.84 10.17 13.98
CA GLN A 52 -11.24 10.47 12.67
C GLN A 52 -11.37 9.28 11.72
N LYS A 53 -12.36 8.40 11.89
CA LYS A 53 -12.52 7.20 11.05
C LYS A 53 -12.66 7.50 9.56
N GLU A 54 -13.33 8.61 9.20
CA GLU A 54 -13.43 9.01 7.79
C GLU A 54 -12.06 9.41 7.24
N GLY A 55 -11.23 10.11 8.03
CA GLY A 55 -9.84 10.38 7.68
C GLY A 55 -9.03 9.09 7.52
N ILE A 56 -9.25 8.07 8.34
CA ILE A 56 -8.58 6.76 8.15
C ILE A 56 -8.94 6.17 6.77
N LYS A 57 -10.23 6.19 6.39
CA LYS A 57 -10.69 5.67 5.10
C LYS A 57 -10.10 6.45 3.92
N GLU A 58 -10.08 7.78 4.03
CA GLU A 58 -9.51 8.69 3.03
C GLU A 58 -8.03 8.37 2.76
N ASN A 59 -7.21 8.36 3.82
CA ASN A 59 -5.77 8.12 3.67
C ASN A 59 -5.45 6.68 3.23
N ILE A 60 -6.31 5.69 3.52
CA ILE A 60 -6.19 4.34 2.91
C ILE A 60 -6.41 4.43 1.40
N GLY A 61 -7.42 5.19 0.96
CA GLY A 61 -7.69 5.46 -0.45
C GLY A 61 -6.50 6.12 -1.15
N ASP A 62 -5.92 7.15 -0.53
CA ASP A 62 -4.75 7.87 -1.07
C ASP A 62 -3.52 6.97 -1.11
N THR A 63 -3.31 6.13 -0.10
CA THR A 63 -2.25 5.10 -0.10
C THR A 63 -2.40 4.16 -1.29
N LEU A 64 -3.62 3.68 -1.55
CA LEU A 64 -3.92 2.80 -2.68
C LEU A 64 -3.74 3.52 -4.03
N TRP A 65 -4.06 4.81 -4.09
CA TRP A 65 -3.83 5.63 -5.28
C TRP A 65 -2.33 5.71 -5.61
N TYR A 66 -1.48 6.03 -4.62
CA TYR A 66 -0.03 6.02 -4.84
C TYR A 66 0.51 4.64 -5.20
N ALA A 67 0.00 3.57 -4.57
CA ALA A 67 0.37 2.20 -4.94
C ALA A 67 0.01 1.87 -6.40
N ALA A 68 -1.18 2.27 -6.86
CA ALA A 68 -1.60 2.12 -8.25
C ALA A 68 -0.71 2.93 -9.21
N MET A 69 -0.29 4.14 -8.82
CA MET A 69 0.66 4.93 -9.61
C MET A 69 2.05 4.30 -9.70
N ILE A 70 2.53 3.62 -8.65
CA ILE A 70 3.75 2.82 -8.71
C ILE A 70 3.58 1.62 -9.66
N CYS A 71 2.43 0.95 -9.63
CA CYS A 71 2.14 -0.13 -10.57
C CYS A 71 2.18 0.38 -12.01
N ASN A 72 1.52 1.51 -12.29
CA ASN A 72 1.56 2.16 -13.61
C ASN A 72 2.98 2.57 -14.02
N PHE A 73 3.78 3.08 -13.08
CA PHE A 73 5.16 3.47 -13.37
C PHE A 73 6.00 2.30 -13.86
N PHE A 74 5.87 1.12 -13.24
CA PHE A 74 6.63 -0.09 -13.59
C PHE A 74 5.93 -1.00 -14.61
N ASP A 75 4.79 -0.57 -15.16
CA ASP A 75 3.94 -1.39 -16.04
C ASP A 75 3.50 -2.72 -15.39
N TRP A 76 3.27 -2.71 -14.07
CA TRP A 76 2.77 -3.86 -13.32
C TRP A 76 1.24 -3.90 -13.26
N ASP A 77 0.69 -5.11 -13.24
CA ASP A 77 -0.73 -5.31 -12.98
C ASP A 77 -0.99 -5.35 -11.46
N MET A 78 -1.77 -4.38 -10.96
CA MET A 78 -2.10 -4.30 -9.54
C MET A 78 -2.86 -5.54 -9.05
N GLN A 79 -3.69 -6.16 -9.88
CA GLN A 79 -4.39 -7.40 -9.52
C GLN A 79 -3.38 -8.53 -9.27
N GLU A 80 -2.37 -8.66 -10.14
CA GLU A 80 -1.34 -9.68 -9.99
C GLU A 80 -0.54 -9.51 -8.69
N ILE A 81 -0.21 -8.25 -8.33
CA ILE A 81 0.48 -7.95 -7.07
C ILE A 81 -0.34 -8.41 -5.86
N LEU A 82 -1.65 -8.13 -5.87
CA LEU A 82 -2.56 -8.52 -4.79
C LEU A 82 -2.75 -10.05 -4.74
N ASP A 83 -2.89 -10.70 -5.89
CA ASP A 83 -3.03 -12.16 -5.97
C ASP A 83 -1.78 -12.87 -5.44
N ASN A 84 -0.59 -12.37 -5.81
CA ASN A 84 0.69 -12.87 -5.29
C ASN A 84 0.82 -12.65 -3.78
N ASN A 85 0.35 -11.51 -3.27
CA ASN A 85 0.32 -11.24 -1.84
C ASN A 85 -0.61 -12.23 -1.11
N LEU A 86 -1.82 -12.41 -1.63
CA LEU A 86 -2.82 -13.32 -1.06
C LEU A 86 -2.31 -14.76 -1.06
N LYS A 87 -1.78 -15.25 -2.18
CA LYS A 87 -1.19 -16.59 -2.29
C LYS A 87 -0.08 -16.83 -1.25
N LYS A 88 0.80 -15.84 -1.06
CA LYS A 88 1.86 -15.90 -0.03
C LYS A 88 1.27 -15.93 1.39
N LEU A 89 0.26 -15.12 1.68
CA LEU A 89 -0.35 -15.05 3.00
C LEU A 89 -1.18 -16.31 3.32
N THR A 90 -1.94 -16.85 2.36
CA THR A 90 -2.73 -18.07 2.56
C THR A 90 -1.85 -19.30 2.68
N ALA A 91 -0.70 -19.35 1.97
CA ALA A 91 0.30 -20.39 2.18
C ALA A 91 0.93 -20.32 3.59
N ARG A 92 1.08 -19.12 4.15
CA ARG A 92 1.59 -18.92 5.52
C ARG A 92 0.54 -19.22 6.59
N TYR A 93 -0.71 -18.88 6.32
CA TYR A 93 -1.80 -18.96 7.29
C TYR A 93 -2.95 -19.83 6.74
N PRO A 94 -2.72 -21.14 6.49
CA PRO A 94 -3.70 -22.01 5.83
C PRO A 94 -4.98 -22.20 6.64
N GLN A 95 -4.91 -22.03 7.97
CA GLN A 95 -6.04 -22.11 8.90
C GLN A 95 -6.36 -20.75 9.56
N GLY A 96 -5.87 -19.65 8.98
CA GLY A 96 -5.91 -18.32 9.59
C GLY A 96 -4.67 -18.00 10.42
N PHE A 97 -4.69 -16.83 11.06
CA PHE A 97 -3.54 -16.30 11.78
C PHE A 97 -3.23 -17.11 13.04
N THR A 98 -1.95 -17.47 13.22
CA THR A 98 -1.39 -17.95 14.49
C THR A 98 -0.10 -17.19 14.81
N THR A 99 0.25 -17.06 16.09
CA THR A 99 1.51 -16.42 16.51
C THR A 99 2.73 -17.23 16.07
N GLU A 100 2.58 -18.55 15.98
CA GLU A 100 3.62 -19.48 15.52
C GLU A 100 3.93 -19.26 14.04
N ASP A 101 2.91 -19.25 13.17
CA ASP A 101 3.06 -19.01 11.73
C ASP A 101 3.53 -17.57 11.42
N ALA A 102 3.23 -16.63 12.32
CA ALA A 102 3.69 -15.25 12.21
C ALA A 102 5.18 -15.09 12.53
N SER A 103 5.76 -16.02 13.30
CA SER A 103 7.19 -16.04 13.57
C SER A 103 7.95 -16.30 12.26
N ARG A 104 8.94 -15.44 11.95
CA ARG A 104 9.63 -15.46 10.64
C ARG A 104 10.99 -16.14 10.71
N GLU A 105 11.20 -17.07 11.64
CA GLU A 105 12.53 -17.54 12.08
C GLU A 105 13.46 -17.97 10.93
N ASN A 106 12.95 -18.42 9.78
CA ASN A 106 13.76 -18.80 8.60
C ASN A 106 13.22 -18.35 7.22
N THR A 107 12.23 -17.46 7.14
CA THR A 107 11.63 -17.04 5.85
C THR A 107 11.68 -15.53 5.59
N ARG A 108 12.45 -14.79 6.38
CA ARG A 108 12.60 -13.35 6.18
C ARG A 108 13.58 -13.13 5.03
N VAL A 109 13.09 -12.57 3.93
CA VAL A 109 13.97 -11.96 2.92
C VAL A 109 14.57 -10.71 3.55
N ASP A 110 15.89 -10.70 3.71
CA ASP A 110 16.60 -9.48 4.08
C ASP A 110 16.81 -8.63 2.83
N TRP A 111 16.10 -7.51 2.76
CA TRP A 111 16.20 -6.57 1.65
C TRP A 111 17.34 -5.55 1.84
N ASN A 112 18.08 -5.63 2.95
CA ASN A 112 19.24 -4.78 3.24
C ASN A 112 20.58 -5.43 2.88
N GLU A 113 20.59 -6.70 2.46
CA GLU A 113 21.80 -7.34 1.95
C GLU A 113 22.13 -6.78 0.56
N LYS A 114 23.27 -6.11 0.45
CA LYS A 114 23.86 -5.64 -0.81
C LYS A 114 24.72 -6.72 -1.43
#